data_AF-A0A5P2HCG8-F1
#
_entry.id   AF-A0A5P2HCG8-F1
#
_cell.length_a   1.000
_cell.length_b   1.000
_cell.length_c   1.000
_cell.angle_alpha   90.00
_cell.angle_beta   90.00
_cell.angle_gamma   90.00
#
_symmetry.space_group_name_H-M   'P 1'
#
loop_
_entity.id
_entity.type
_entity.pdbx_description
1 polymer ?
#
loop_
_entity_poly.entity_id
_entity_poly.type
_entity_poly.pdbx_seq_one_letter_code
_entity_poly.pdbx_strand_id
1 'polypeptide(L)'
;MQDTTGSYLIAIAMTAVLTIITVALHYEALRLISAMHPRRWSGKVNIGAMIVLIIAAHCAEAMVFGLGYWLGTDILHLGSLKGMPDHGTAAYIYFSLETFTTQSIGDIFPVGPLRLVAAVEPVVGLMLIGWSTSFTFLQMRRDWRADEVDDSA
;
A
#
# COMPACT_ATOMS: atom_id res chain seq x y z
N MET A 1 34.57 -6.49 3.48
CA MET A 1 33.72 -5.43 4.03
C MET A 1 32.89 -4.92 2.85
N GLN A 2 31.61 -5.28 2.76
CA GLN A 2 30.75 -4.72 1.71
C GLN A 2 30.80 -3.19 1.83
N ASP A 3 30.86 -2.49 0.70
CA ASP A 3 30.86 -1.03 0.69
C ASP A 3 29.53 -0.52 1.24
N THR A 4 29.55 -0.09 2.51
CA THR A 4 28.39 0.38 3.25
C THR A 4 27.65 1.48 2.48
N THR A 5 28.39 2.38 1.82
CA THR A 5 27.81 3.48 1.04
C THR A 5 27.05 2.96 -0.16
N GLY A 6 27.64 2.02 -0.91
CA GLY A 6 27.01 1.37 -2.06
C GLY A 6 25.68 0.72 -1.70
N SER A 7 25.62 -0.03 -0.60
CA SER A 7 24.37 -0.68 -0.15
C SER A 7 23.28 0.33 0.23
N TYR A 8 23.63 1.45 0.85
CA TYR A 8 22.64 2.51 1.14
C TYR A 8 22.14 3.20 -0.13
N LEU A 9 22.98 3.43 -1.14
CA LEU A 9 22.55 3.98 -2.43
C LEU A 9 21.57 3.05 -3.15
N ILE A 10 21.85 1.74 -3.14
CA ILE A 10 20.94 0.73 -3.71
C ILE A 10 19.62 0.73 -2.93
N ALA A 11 19.66 0.80 -1.59
CA ALA A 11 18.45 0.88 -0.78
C ALA A 11 17.62 2.14 -1.08
N ILE A 12 18.26 3.31 -1.26
CA ILE A 12 17.58 4.56 -1.66
C ILE A 12 16.90 4.38 -3.02
N ALA A 13 17.62 3.86 -4.01
CA ALA A 13 17.07 3.65 -5.35
C ALA A 13 15.89 2.66 -5.31
N MET A 14 16.03 1.57 -4.56
CA MET A 14 14.96 0.58 -4.36
C MET A 14 13.74 1.20 -3.70
N THR A 15 13.90 1.95 -2.61
CA THR A 15 12.80 2.67 -1.94
C THR A 15 12.08 3.62 -2.90
N ALA A 16 12.82 4.37 -3.72
CA ALA A 16 12.22 5.27 -4.71
C ALA A 16 11.42 4.52 -5.77
N VAL A 17 11.96 3.42 -6.30
CA VAL A 17 11.28 2.58 -7.31
C VAL A 17 10.01 1.95 -6.72
N LEU A 18 10.09 1.36 -5.52
CA LEU A 18 8.93 0.79 -4.84
C LEU A 18 7.85 1.85 -4.62
N THR A 19 8.23 3.04 -4.18
CA THR A 19 7.30 4.16 -3.98
C THR A 19 6.59 4.54 -5.27
N ILE A 20 7.34 4.70 -6.37
CA ILE A 20 6.76 5.07 -7.68
C ILE A 20 5.80 3.99 -8.18
N ILE A 21 6.19 2.72 -8.09
CA ILE A 21 5.34 1.59 -8.49
C ILE A 21 4.06 1.56 -7.67
N THR A 22 4.15 1.70 -6.35
CA THR A 22 3.01 1.67 -5.45
C THR A 22 2.06 2.85 -5.70
N VAL A 23 2.57 4.06 -5.92
CA VAL A 23 1.74 5.23 -6.27
C VAL A 23 1.06 5.05 -7.63
N ALA A 24 1.77 4.50 -8.63
CA ALA A 24 1.19 4.24 -9.95
C ALA A 24 0.10 3.15 -9.88
N LEU A 25 0.34 2.07 -9.12
CA LEU A 25 -0.63 1.02 -8.87
C LEU A 25 -1.88 1.58 -8.18
N HIS A 26 -1.71 2.43 -7.17
CA HIS A 26 -2.81 3.10 -6.48
C HIS A 26 -3.67 3.93 -7.43
N TYR A 27 -3.01 4.77 -8.25
CA TYR A 27 -3.68 5.61 -9.23
C TYR A 27 -4.49 4.76 -10.22
N GLU A 28 -3.90 3.71 -10.79
CA GLU A 28 -4.61 2.83 -11.72
C GLU A 28 -5.76 2.07 -11.02
N ALA A 29 -5.58 1.65 -9.77
CA ALA A 29 -6.65 1.01 -9.00
C ALA A 29 -7.84 1.96 -8.83
N LEU A 30 -7.61 3.21 -8.39
CA LEU A 30 -8.69 4.21 -8.26
C LEU A 30 -9.31 4.55 -9.62
N ARG A 31 -8.50 4.63 -10.68
CA ARG A 31 -8.99 4.87 -12.04
C ARG A 31 -9.90 3.73 -12.52
N LEU A 32 -9.52 2.48 -12.28
CA LEU A 32 -10.33 1.30 -12.63
C LEU A 32 -11.61 1.24 -11.81
N ILE A 33 -11.53 1.47 -10.49
CA ILE A 33 -12.71 1.54 -9.60
C ILE A 33 -13.67 2.63 -10.08
N SER A 34 -13.16 3.82 -10.42
CA SER A 34 -13.95 4.93 -10.96
C SER A 34 -14.57 4.58 -12.33
N ALA A 35 -13.84 3.90 -13.21
CA ALA A 35 -14.33 3.47 -14.51
C ALA A 35 -15.38 2.33 -14.41
N MET A 36 -15.30 1.49 -13.38
CA MET A 36 -16.31 0.49 -13.02
C MET A 36 -17.57 1.12 -12.39
N HIS A 37 -17.52 2.41 -12.07
CA HIS A 37 -18.64 3.23 -11.57
C HIS A 37 -19.32 4.09 -12.68
N PRO A 38 -19.77 3.57 -13.84
CA PRO A 38 -20.56 4.35 -14.77
C PRO A 38 -22.05 4.12 -14.49
N ARG A 39 -22.70 5.03 -13.74
CA ARG A 39 -24.16 5.30 -13.70
C ARG A 39 -25.12 4.12 -13.41
N ARG A 40 -24.64 2.88 -13.30
CA ARG A 40 -25.44 1.63 -13.19
C ARG A 40 -25.57 1.12 -11.76
N TRP A 41 -24.88 1.74 -10.81
CA TRP A 41 -24.84 1.31 -9.41
C TRP A 41 -25.53 2.39 -8.56
N SER A 42 -26.83 2.57 -8.71
CA SER A 42 -27.61 3.41 -7.78
C SER A 42 -27.79 2.68 -6.45
N GLY A 43 -27.57 3.38 -5.32
CA GLY A 43 -27.88 2.90 -3.97
C GLY A 43 -26.71 2.49 -3.06
N LYS A 44 -27.05 2.22 -1.79
CA LYS A 44 -26.15 2.01 -0.62
C LYS A 44 -25.19 0.82 -0.71
N VAL A 45 -25.50 -0.20 -1.52
CA VAL A 45 -24.68 -1.42 -1.69
C VAL A 45 -23.39 -1.12 -2.48
N ASN A 46 -23.34 -0.01 -3.22
CA ASN A 46 -22.21 0.40 -4.05
C ASN A 46 -20.98 0.85 -3.24
N ILE A 47 -21.17 1.71 -2.23
CA ILE A 47 -20.06 2.26 -1.43
C ILE A 47 -19.32 1.16 -0.67
N GLY A 48 -20.04 0.16 -0.15
CA GLY A 48 -19.42 -0.99 0.53
C GLY A 48 -18.51 -1.80 -0.38
N ALA A 49 -18.95 -2.09 -1.61
CA ALA A 49 -18.13 -2.78 -2.60
C ALA A 49 -16.90 -1.96 -2.99
N MET A 50 -17.03 -0.64 -3.15
CA MET A 50 -15.92 0.26 -3.41
C MET A 50 -14.87 0.23 -2.28
N ILE A 51 -15.31 0.28 -1.01
CA ILE A 51 -14.41 0.19 0.14
C ILE A 51 -13.64 -1.14 0.14
N VAL A 52 -14.30 -2.26 -0.16
CA VAL A 52 -13.64 -3.57 -0.26
C VAL A 52 -12.58 -3.58 -1.37
N LEU A 53 -12.85 -2.98 -2.53
CA LEU A 53 -11.89 -2.87 -3.62
C LEU A 53 -10.69 -1.99 -3.25
N ILE A 54 -10.91 -0.90 -2.52
CA ILE A 54 -9.85 -0.02 -2.00
C ILE A 54 -8.97 -0.78 -1.00
N ILE A 55 -9.58 -1.55 -0.09
CA ILE A 55 -8.83 -2.39 0.86
C ILE A 55 -7.97 -3.41 0.10
N ALA A 56 -8.53 -4.06 -0.92
CA ALA A 56 -7.78 -5.00 -1.76
C ALA A 56 -6.62 -4.31 -2.50
N ALA A 57 -6.80 -3.07 -2.98
CA ALA A 57 -5.73 -2.28 -3.57
C ALA A 57 -4.61 -2.01 -2.56
N HIS A 58 -4.93 -1.58 -1.33
CA HIS A 58 -3.93 -1.39 -0.27
C HIS A 58 -3.18 -2.68 0.11
N CYS A 59 -3.85 -3.83 0.13
CA CYS A 59 -3.17 -5.11 0.31
C CYS A 59 -2.18 -5.39 -0.83
N ALA A 60 -2.56 -5.13 -2.09
CA ALA A 60 -1.67 -5.30 -3.23
C ALA A 60 -0.47 -4.33 -3.17
N GLU A 61 -0.68 -3.09 -2.72
CA GLU A 61 0.36 -2.07 -2.53
C GLU A 61 1.37 -2.47 -1.46
N ALA A 62 0.91 -3.00 -0.32
CA ALA A 62 1.79 -3.59 0.67
C ALA A 62 2.56 -4.78 0.07
N MET A 63 1.91 -5.67 -0.70
CA MET A 63 2.64 -6.78 -1.33
C MET A 63 3.80 -6.33 -2.25
N VAL A 64 3.74 -5.14 -2.86
CA VAL A 64 4.88 -4.56 -3.60
C VAL A 64 6.07 -4.32 -2.68
N PHE A 65 5.86 -3.75 -1.49
CA PHE A 65 6.91 -3.56 -0.49
C PHE A 65 7.37 -4.89 0.12
N GLY A 66 6.45 -5.84 0.36
CA GLY A 66 6.77 -7.21 0.73
C GLY A 66 7.75 -7.88 -0.24
N LEU A 67 7.50 -7.75 -1.55
CA LEU A 67 8.43 -8.21 -2.58
C LEU A 67 9.76 -7.45 -2.53
N GLY A 68 9.73 -6.15 -2.23
CA GLY A 68 10.92 -5.33 -1.99
C GLY A 68 11.78 -5.83 -0.83
N TYR A 69 11.18 -6.26 0.29
CA TYR A 69 11.92 -6.85 1.41
C TYR A 69 12.54 -8.20 1.07
N TRP A 70 11.81 -9.05 0.36
CA TRP A 70 12.34 -10.32 -0.14
C TRP A 70 13.52 -10.09 -1.08
N LEU A 71 13.36 -9.22 -2.09
CA LEU A 71 14.43 -8.89 -3.05
C LEU A 71 15.65 -8.29 -2.34
N GLY A 72 15.40 -7.36 -1.42
CA GLY A 72 16.46 -6.69 -0.66
C GLY A 72 17.21 -7.63 0.29
N THR A 73 16.55 -8.66 0.84
CA THR A 73 17.15 -9.65 1.73
C THR A 73 17.88 -10.74 0.96
N ASP A 74 17.17 -11.44 0.08
CA ASP A 74 17.61 -12.70 -0.53
C ASP A 74 18.46 -12.50 -1.80
N ILE A 75 18.32 -11.37 -2.50
CA ILE A 75 19.03 -11.13 -3.77
C ILE A 75 20.07 -10.02 -3.62
N LEU A 76 19.68 -8.87 -3.08
CA LEU A 76 20.54 -7.69 -2.99
C LEU A 76 21.39 -7.63 -1.71
N HIS A 77 21.12 -8.50 -0.73
CA HIS A 77 21.88 -8.60 0.53
C HIS A 77 21.99 -7.25 1.27
N LEU A 78 20.93 -6.45 1.24
CA LEU A 78 20.83 -5.11 1.84
C LEU A 78 20.47 -5.15 3.33
N GLY A 79 20.39 -6.33 3.92
CA GLY A 79 19.86 -6.51 5.26
C GLY A 79 19.07 -7.79 5.37
N SER A 80 18.31 -7.91 6.45
CA SER A 80 17.33 -8.99 6.62
C SER A 80 16.21 -8.53 7.55
N LEU A 81 15.10 -9.26 7.56
CA LEU A 81 14.13 -9.16 8.64
C LEU A 81 14.54 -10.12 9.77
N LYS A 82 14.56 -9.61 11.00
CA LYS A 82 14.84 -10.35 12.23
C LYS A 82 13.61 -10.30 13.12
N GLY A 83 13.58 -11.16 14.15
CA GLY A 83 12.44 -11.26 15.05
C GLY A 83 12.05 -12.70 15.29
N MET A 84 10.75 -12.96 15.33
CA MET A 84 10.17 -14.27 15.66
C MET A 84 10.83 -15.46 14.90
N PRO A 85 11.01 -16.64 15.53
CA PRO A 85 11.63 -17.80 14.88
C PRO A 85 10.67 -18.41 13.84
N ASP A 86 11.20 -18.97 12.74
CA ASP A 86 10.48 -19.69 11.66
C ASP A 86 9.73 -18.87 10.59
N HIS A 87 10.30 -17.73 10.22
CA HIS A 87 9.75 -16.87 9.17
C HIS A 87 10.00 -17.40 7.77
N GLY A 88 9.01 -18.08 7.20
CA GLY A 88 8.94 -18.33 5.76
C GLY A 88 8.73 -17.04 4.95
N THR A 89 8.56 -17.15 3.64
CA THR A 89 8.35 -16.00 2.74
C THR A 89 7.13 -15.14 3.08
N ALA A 90 6.17 -15.68 3.83
CA ALA A 90 5.01 -14.94 4.32
C ALA A 90 5.36 -13.80 5.28
N ALA A 91 6.50 -13.86 5.97
CA ALA A 91 6.93 -12.82 6.90
C ALA A 91 7.18 -11.47 6.21
N TYR A 92 7.62 -11.47 4.95
CA TYR A 92 7.81 -10.24 4.19
C TYR A 92 6.47 -9.53 3.91
N ILE A 93 5.43 -10.30 3.58
CA ILE A 93 4.09 -9.76 3.34
C ILE A 93 3.49 -9.26 4.65
N TYR A 94 3.63 -10.04 5.73
CA TYR A 94 3.13 -9.67 7.06
C TYR A 94 3.77 -8.38 7.56
N PHE A 95 5.11 -8.32 7.56
CA PHE A 95 5.84 -7.13 7.98
C PHE A 95 5.47 -5.89 7.15
N SER A 96 5.32 -6.06 5.84
CA SER A 96 4.93 -4.97 4.95
C SER A 96 3.51 -4.49 5.23
N LEU A 97 2.53 -5.39 5.42
CA LEU A 97 1.16 -4.98 5.78
C LEU A 97 1.11 -4.17 7.08
N GLU A 98 1.83 -4.61 8.10
CA GLU A 98 1.91 -3.86 9.37
C GLU A 98 2.59 -2.51 9.22
N THR A 99 3.66 -2.46 8.43
CA THR A 99 4.45 -1.24 8.22
C THR A 99 3.66 -0.23 7.37
N PHE A 100 3.05 -0.69 6.28
CA PHE A 100 2.20 0.11 5.39
C PHE A 100 1.02 0.74 6.13
N THR A 101 0.39 -0.01 7.03
CA THR A 101 -0.77 0.47 7.83
C THR A 101 -0.36 1.21 9.10
N THR A 102 0.94 1.33 9.39
CA THR A 102 1.52 1.93 10.60
C THR A 102 1.21 1.21 11.91
N GLN A 103 0.72 -0.03 11.84
CA GLN A 103 0.44 -0.86 13.01
C GLN A 103 1.72 -1.27 13.75
N SER A 104 2.74 -1.73 13.01
CA SER A 104 4.07 -2.16 13.50
C SER A 104 4.05 -2.86 14.87
N ILE A 105 3.60 -4.13 14.94
CA ILE A 105 3.52 -4.89 16.21
C ILE A 105 4.91 -5.07 16.85
N GLY A 106 5.97 -5.06 16.04
CA GLY A 106 7.36 -5.03 16.51
C GLY A 106 7.96 -6.40 16.84
N ASP A 107 7.25 -7.47 16.50
CA ASP A 107 7.73 -8.87 16.55
C ASP A 107 8.67 -9.21 15.37
N ILE A 108 8.55 -8.47 14.26
CA ILE A 108 9.46 -8.48 13.11
C ILE A 108 10.05 -7.08 12.92
N PHE A 109 11.36 -7.00 12.72
CA PHE A 109 12.07 -5.73 12.51
C PHE A 109 13.19 -5.84 11.46
N PRO A 110 13.42 -4.78 10.66
CA PRO A 110 14.44 -4.77 9.62
C PRO A 110 15.80 -4.42 10.20
N VAL A 111 16.85 -5.07 9.68
CA VAL A 111 18.25 -4.74 9.98
C VAL A 111 19.01 -4.36 8.71
N GLY A 112 20.05 -3.53 8.85
CA GLY A 112 20.84 -3.04 7.72
C GLY A 112 20.15 -1.94 6.90
N PRO A 113 20.65 -1.66 5.69
CA PRO A 113 20.05 -0.69 4.75
C PRO A 113 18.54 -0.83 4.49
N LEU A 114 17.95 -2.03 4.66
CA LEU A 114 16.50 -2.24 4.57
C LEU A 114 15.67 -1.37 5.54
N ARG A 115 16.27 -0.86 6.62
CA ARG A 115 15.61 0.11 7.52
C ARG A 115 15.12 1.36 6.79
N LEU A 116 15.74 1.72 5.66
CA LEU A 116 15.30 2.86 4.87
C LEU A 116 13.94 2.60 4.19
N VAL A 117 13.73 1.39 3.67
CA VAL A 117 12.45 0.99 3.07
C VAL A 117 11.36 1.05 4.13
N ALA A 118 11.62 0.44 5.30
CA ALA A 118 10.68 0.41 6.42
C ALA A 118 10.41 1.80 7.05
N ALA A 119 11.31 2.76 6.88
CA ALA A 119 11.08 4.13 7.31
C ALA A 119 10.15 4.90 6.35
N VAL A 120 10.18 4.58 5.05
CA VAL A 120 9.44 5.31 4.01
C VAL A 120 8.08 4.67 3.72
N GLU A 121 7.98 3.35 3.74
CA GLU A 121 6.74 2.60 3.55
C GLU A 121 5.53 3.12 4.36
N PRO A 122 5.62 3.41 5.68
CA PRO A 122 4.47 3.92 6.43
C PRO A 122 4.02 5.30 5.95
N VAL A 123 4.95 6.14 5.49
CA VAL A 123 4.63 7.46 4.93
C VAL A 123 3.86 7.33 3.63
N VAL A 124 4.28 6.39 2.77
CA VAL A 124 3.58 6.07 1.52
C VAL A 124 2.19 5.52 1.83
N GLY A 125 2.09 4.52 2.72
CA GLY A 125 0.82 3.89 3.08
C GLY A 125 -0.20 4.88 3.64
N LEU A 126 0.21 5.73 4.60
CA LEU A 126 -0.65 6.78 5.15
C LEU A 126 -1.16 7.75 4.07
N MET A 127 -0.29 8.16 3.14
CA MET A 127 -0.68 9.09 2.07
C MET A 127 -1.73 8.46 1.15
N LEU A 128 -1.55 7.19 0.75
CA LEU A 128 -2.47 6.49 -0.14
C LEU A 128 -3.81 6.16 0.54
N ILE A 129 -3.79 5.80 1.82
CA ILE A 129 -5.01 5.62 2.62
C ILE A 129 -5.79 6.95 2.74
N GLY A 130 -5.09 8.06 2.96
CA GLY A 130 -5.68 9.40 2.99
C GLY A 130 -6.28 9.82 1.64
N TRP A 131 -5.60 9.52 0.55
CA TRP A 131 -6.11 9.76 -0.81
C TRP A 131 -7.39 8.95 -1.07
N SER A 132 -7.38 7.66 -0.72
CA SER A 132 -8.55 6.78 -0.87
C SER A 132 -9.77 7.24 -0.07
N THR A 133 -9.52 7.75 1.14
CA THR A 133 -10.59 8.33 1.98
C THR A 133 -11.20 9.55 1.30
N SER A 134 -10.37 10.43 0.75
CA SER A 134 -10.82 11.62 0.02
C SER A 134 -11.60 11.26 -1.25
N PHE A 135 -11.11 10.26 -2.01
CA PHE A 135 -11.78 9.72 -3.18
C PHE A 135 -13.16 9.14 -2.82
N THR A 136 -13.21 8.30 -1.79
CA THR A 136 -14.45 7.69 -1.27
C THR A 136 -15.44 8.75 -0.85
N PHE A 137 -15.01 9.76 -0.09
CA PHE A 137 -15.86 10.86 0.35
C PHE A 137 -16.45 11.65 -0.83
N LEU A 138 -15.64 11.94 -1.86
CA LEU A 138 -16.12 12.64 -3.05
C LEU A 138 -17.17 11.81 -3.80
N GLN A 139 -16.96 10.49 -3.90
CA GLN A 139 -17.89 9.58 -4.53
C GLN A 139 -19.22 9.50 -3.77
N MET A 140 -19.17 9.35 -2.43
CA MET A 140 -20.36 9.36 -1.57
C MET A 140 -21.18 10.64 -1.74
N ARG A 141 -20.51 11.80 -1.77
CA ARG A 141 -21.18 13.10 -1.97
C ARG A 141 -21.84 13.21 -3.34
N ARG A 142 -21.26 12.62 -4.37
CA ARG A 142 -21.83 12.61 -5.72
C ARG A 142 -23.08 11.72 -5.77
N ASP A 143 -22.98 10.54 -5.19
CA ASP A 143 -24.05 9.53 -5.23
C ASP A 143 -25.27 9.98 -4.39
N TRP A 144 -25.08 10.50 -3.17
CA TRP A 144 -26.21 11.00 -2.35
C TRP A 144 -26.93 12.21 -2.95
N ARG A 145 -26.20 13.11 -3.63
CA ARG A 145 -26.83 14.23 -4.35
C ARG A 145 -27.66 13.76 -5.54
N ALA A 146 -27.31 12.65 -6.17
CA ALA A 146 -28.09 12.09 -7.26
C ALA A 146 -29.39 11.46 -6.73
N ASP A 147 -29.32 10.76 -5.59
CA ASP A 147 -30.48 10.17 -4.92
C ASP A 147 -31.49 11.26 -4.51
N GLU A 148 -31.05 12.40 -3.95
CA GLU A 148 -31.92 13.54 -3.59
C GLU A 148 -32.68 14.16 -4.79
N VAL A 149 -32.06 14.17 -5.98
CA VAL A 149 -32.69 14.69 -7.20
C VAL A 149 -33.73 13.71 -7.75
N ASP A 150 -33.49 12.40 -7.66
CA ASP A 150 -34.46 11.37 -8.08
C ASP A 150 -35.68 11.34 -7.15
N ASP A 151 -35.49 11.47 -5.84
CA ASP A 151 -36.57 11.50 -4.85
C ASP A 151 -37.47 12.76 -4.92
N SER A 152 -37.02 13.82 -5.62
CA SER A 152 -37.76 15.10 -5.76
C SER A 152 -38.41 15.30 -7.13
N ALA A 153 -38.23 14.36 -8.07
CA ALA A 153 -38.82 14.36 -9.41
C ALA A 153 -40.09 13.50 -9.50
#